data_AF-A0A521ZPD1-F1
#
_entry.id   AF-A0A521ZPD1-F1
#
_cell.length_a   1.000
_cell.length_b   1.000
_cell.length_c   1.000
_cell.angle_alpha   90.00
_cell.angle_beta   90.00
_cell.angle_gamma   90.00
#
_symmetry.space_group_name_H-M   'P 1'
#
loop_
_entity.id
_entity.type
_entity.pdbx_description
1 polymer ?
#
loop_
_entity_poly.entity_id
_entity_poly.type
_entity_poly.pdbx_seq_one_letter_code
_entity_poly.pdbx_strand_id
1 'polypeptide(L)'
;MALIVHKYGGTSMGSTERIRNVAKRVAKWVRAGHQIVVVPSAMSGETNRLLGLAKELSANPSARELDMIAATGEQVSSGLLAIALQAEGLESVSYAGWQVPIKTDSAFTKARIESIDDARVRADLAAGKVVVITGFQGVDPEGNITTLGRGGSDTSAVAVAAAMKADECLIYTDVDGVYTTDPRVVPDARRLSAISFEEMLEMASLGSKVLQIRSVEFAGKYRVPLRVLSSFTPWDIDLAEEAKSGTLISFEEDEKMEQAVVSG
;
A
#
# COMPACT_ATOMS: atom_id res chain seq x y z
N MET A 1 -14.15 3.32 -16.09
CA MET A 1 -12.85 2.66 -15.91
C MET A 1 -12.03 3.54 -15.00
N ALA A 2 -11.74 3.07 -13.78
CA ALA A 2 -10.93 3.79 -12.80
C ALA A 2 -9.55 3.11 -12.69
N LEU A 3 -8.52 3.87 -12.33
CA LEU A 3 -7.20 3.39 -11.98
C LEU A 3 -7.08 3.32 -10.46
N ILE A 4 -6.84 2.12 -9.93
CA ILE A 4 -6.84 1.87 -8.49
C ILE A 4 -5.53 1.21 -8.08
N VAL A 5 -4.92 1.72 -7.01
CA VAL A 5 -3.73 1.12 -6.42
C VAL A 5 -4.14 0.27 -5.22
N HIS A 6 -3.82 -1.01 -5.24
CA HIS A 6 -4.05 -1.91 -4.11
C HIS A 6 -2.74 -2.12 -3.36
N LYS A 7 -2.70 -1.82 -2.06
CA LYS A 7 -1.59 -2.20 -1.18
C LYS A 7 -1.98 -3.39 -0.34
N TYR A 8 -1.12 -4.40 -0.25
CA TYR A 8 -1.32 -5.55 0.65
C TYR A 8 -0.19 -5.66 1.67
N GLY A 9 -0.53 -5.60 2.97
CA GLY A 9 0.44 -5.77 4.05
C GLY A 9 0.99 -7.20 4.19
N GLY A 10 2.03 -7.38 5.01
CA GLY A 10 2.70 -8.68 5.15
C GLY A 10 1.82 -9.83 5.64
N THR A 11 0.83 -9.56 6.49
CA THR A 11 -0.18 -10.54 6.93
C THR A 11 -1.16 -10.91 5.80
N SER A 12 -1.41 -10.00 4.86
CA SER A 12 -2.16 -10.27 3.63
C SER A 12 -1.38 -11.15 2.66
N MET A 13 -0.04 -11.11 2.71
CA MET A 13 0.86 -11.90 1.88
C MET A 13 1.47 -13.10 2.63
N GLY A 14 0.96 -13.43 3.83
CA GLY A 14 1.64 -14.32 4.78
C GLY A 14 1.77 -15.79 4.37
N SER A 15 1.02 -16.24 3.35
CA SER A 15 1.09 -17.59 2.83
C SER A 15 0.66 -17.63 1.36
N THR A 16 0.99 -18.71 0.65
CA THR A 16 0.57 -18.88 -0.76
C THR A 16 -0.95 -18.93 -0.92
N GLU A 17 -1.69 -19.44 0.07
CA GLU A 17 -3.15 -19.39 0.11
C GLU A 17 -3.67 -17.95 0.20
N ARG A 18 -3.08 -17.14 1.10
CA ARG A 18 -3.44 -15.72 1.23
C ARG A 18 -3.12 -14.95 -0.05
N ILE A 19 -1.98 -15.24 -0.68
CA ILE A 19 -1.60 -14.65 -1.98
C ILE A 19 -2.61 -15.02 -3.09
N ARG A 20 -3.10 -16.27 -3.15
CA ARG A 20 -4.18 -16.63 -4.08
C ARG A 20 -5.46 -15.85 -3.81
N ASN A 21 -5.84 -15.67 -2.55
CA ASN A 21 -7.01 -14.85 -2.21
C ASN A 21 -6.84 -13.39 -2.62
N VAL A 22 -5.63 -12.84 -2.49
CA VAL A 22 -5.27 -11.51 -3.01
C VAL A 22 -5.40 -11.47 -4.54
N ALA A 23 -4.86 -12.44 -5.27
CA ALA A 23 -4.98 -12.52 -6.73
C ALA A 23 -6.44 -12.60 -7.19
N LYS A 24 -7.26 -13.44 -6.55
CA LYS A 24 -8.71 -13.54 -6.83
C LYS A 24 -9.44 -12.23 -6.60
N ARG A 25 -9.12 -11.55 -5.49
CA ARG A 25 -9.68 -10.22 -5.19
C ARG A 25 -9.30 -9.22 -6.25
N VAL A 26 -8.02 -9.10 -6.60
CA VAL A 26 -7.55 -8.21 -7.69
C VAL A 26 -8.24 -8.56 -9.01
N ALA A 27 -8.39 -9.85 -9.32
CA ALA A 27 -9.06 -10.29 -10.54
C ALA A 27 -10.52 -9.87 -10.62
N LYS A 28 -11.24 -9.85 -9.49
CA LYS A 28 -12.60 -9.31 -9.42
C LYS A 28 -12.65 -7.84 -9.87
N TRP A 29 -11.73 -7.00 -9.38
CA TRP A 29 -11.66 -5.58 -9.77
C TRP A 29 -11.30 -5.40 -11.25
N VAL A 30 -10.33 -6.18 -11.76
CA VAL A 30 -9.93 -6.13 -13.18
C VAL A 30 -11.10 -6.56 -14.09
N ARG A 31 -11.80 -7.64 -13.75
CA ARG A 31 -12.96 -8.14 -14.52
C ARG A 31 -14.14 -7.16 -14.54
N ALA A 32 -14.21 -6.24 -13.58
CA ALA A 32 -15.17 -5.14 -13.58
C ALA A 32 -14.73 -3.93 -14.43
N GLY A 33 -13.59 -4.02 -15.11
CA GLY A 33 -13.10 -2.99 -16.03
C GLY A 33 -12.26 -1.90 -15.37
N HIS A 34 -11.65 -2.18 -14.22
CA HIS A 34 -10.68 -1.28 -13.57
C HIS A 34 -9.25 -1.63 -13.99
N GLN A 35 -8.40 -0.61 -14.08
CA GLN A 35 -6.96 -0.78 -14.21
C GLN A 35 -6.36 -0.86 -12.80
N ILE A 36 -5.53 -1.87 -12.54
CA ILE A 36 -5.03 -2.15 -11.18
C ILE A 36 -3.50 -2.17 -11.17
N VAL A 37 -2.94 -1.40 -10.23
CA VAL A 37 -1.56 -1.53 -9.78
C VAL A 37 -1.55 -2.12 -8.37
N VAL A 38 -0.75 -3.14 -8.12
CA VAL A 38 -0.67 -3.79 -6.81
C VAL A 38 0.69 -3.58 -6.18
N VAL A 39 0.72 -3.18 -4.91
CA VAL A 39 1.94 -2.96 -4.10
C VAL A 39 1.93 -3.91 -2.91
N PRO A 40 2.54 -5.11 -3.03
CA PRO A 40 2.67 -6.02 -1.89
C PRO A 40 3.87 -5.66 -1.00
N SER A 41 3.74 -5.91 0.29
CA SER A 41 4.86 -6.02 1.23
C SER A 41 5.52 -7.40 1.14
N ALA A 42 6.70 -7.56 1.75
CA ALA A 42 7.26 -8.89 2.01
C ALA A 42 6.28 -9.78 2.79
N MET A 43 6.42 -11.10 2.64
CA MET A 43 5.63 -12.06 3.41
C MET A 43 5.88 -11.89 4.92
N SER A 44 4.86 -12.13 5.74
CA SER A 44 4.92 -11.95 7.19
C SER A 44 6.16 -12.60 7.82
N GLY A 45 6.97 -11.80 8.51
CA GLY A 45 8.18 -12.24 9.20
C GLY A 45 9.46 -12.26 8.36
N GLU A 46 9.37 -12.22 7.03
CA GLU A 46 10.54 -12.39 6.16
C GLU A 46 11.54 -11.23 6.28
N THR A 47 11.08 -9.97 6.29
CA THR A 47 11.97 -8.82 6.46
C THR A 47 12.77 -8.91 7.77
N ASN A 48 12.12 -9.32 8.86
CA ASN A 48 12.78 -9.49 10.16
C ASN A 48 13.78 -10.65 10.14
N ARG A 49 13.43 -11.77 9.50
CA ARG A 49 14.32 -12.92 9.32
C ARG A 49 15.59 -12.52 8.56
N LEU A 50 15.42 -11.85 7.42
CA LEU A 50 16.50 -11.40 6.55
C LEU A 50 17.43 -10.39 7.25
N LEU A 51 16.87 -9.40 7.93
CA LEU A 51 17.66 -8.44 8.73
C LEU A 51 18.33 -9.09 9.95
N GLY A 52 17.73 -10.15 10.51
CA GLY A 52 18.31 -10.96 11.57
C GLY A 52 19.61 -11.64 11.13
N LEU A 53 19.63 -12.26 9.96
CA LEU A 53 20.83 -12.88 9.37
C LEU A 53 21.99 -11.89 9.21
N ALA A 54 21.70 -10.67 8.79
CA ALA A 54 22.74 -9.63 8.67
C ALA A 54 23.37 -9.29 10.03
N LYS A 55 22.56 -9.29 11.10
CA LYS A 55 23.01 -9.00 12.47
C LYS A 55 23.81 -10.14 13.10
N GLU A 56 23.58 -11.38 12.66
CA GLU A 56 24.40 -12.53 13.07
C GLU A 56 25.83 -12.43 12.53
N LEU A 57 26.02 -11.81 11.35
CA LEU A 57 27.34 -11.59 10.76
C LEU A 57 28.09 -10.37 11.34
N SER A 58 27.36 -9.31 11.70
CA SER A 58 27.93 -8.10 12.28
C SER A 58 26.92 -7.39 13.18
N ALA A 59 27.36 -6.90 14.35
CA ALA A 59 26.52 -6.10 15.22
C ALA A 59 26.14 -4.73 14.63
N ASN A 60 26.92 -4.24 13.65
CA ASN A 60 26.68 -2.98 12.95
C ASN A 60 26.87 -3.16 11.43
N PRO A 61 25.94 -3.87 10.76
CA PRO A 61 26.00 -4.08 9.32
C PRO A 61 25.78 -2.74 8.59
N SER A 62 26.33 -2.59 7.38
CA SER A 62 26.18 -1.35 6.63
C SER A 62 24.71 -1.12 6.24
N ALA A 63 24.23 0.13 6.35
CA ALA A 63 22.85 0.47 6.02
C ALA A 63 22.51 0.17 4.55
N ARG A 64 23.48 0.38 3.64
CA ARG A 64 23.35 0.03 2.21
C ARG A 64 23.09 -1.46 2.01
N GLU A 65 23.87 -2.32 2.66
CA GLU A 65 23.68 -3.77 2.51
C GLU A 65 22.40 -4.27 3.19
N LEU A 66 21.97 -3.61 4.28
CA LEU A 66 20.66 -3.89 4.88
C LEU A 66 19.52 -3.60 3.91
N ASP A 67 19.60 -2.52 3.14
CA ASP A 67 18.60 -2.18 2.12
C ASP A 67 18.59 -3.21 0.98
N MET A 68 19.77 -3.63 0.52
CA MET A 68 19.92 -4.70 -0.47
C MET A 68 19.26 -6.01 0.01
N ILE A 69 19.48 -6.39 1.27
CA ILE A 69 18.91 -7.61 1.86
C ILE A 69 17.39 -7.48 2.01
N ALA A 70 16.93 -6.39 2.63
CA ALA A 70 15.52 -6.23 2.98
C ALA A 70 14.62 -6.18 1.73
N ALA A 71 15.07 -5.50 0.66
CA ALA A 71 14.31 -5.37 -0.59
C ALA A 71 13.98 -6.71 -1.28
N THR A 72 14.74 -7.78 -0.99
CA THR A 72 14.49 -9.10 -1.57
C THR A 72 13.17 -9.71 -1.10
N GLY A 73 12.69 -9.37 0.11
CA GLY A 73 11.43 -9.88 0.63
C GLY A 73 10.23 -9.46 -0.23
N GLU A 74 10.19 -8.18 -0.62
CA GLU A 74 9.16 -7.62 -1.51
C GLU A 74 9.28 -8.15 -2.93
N GLN A 75 10.50 -8.44 -3.41
CA GLN A 75 10.70 -9.00 -4.75
C GLN A 75 10.10 -10.42 -4.84
N VAL A 76 10.31 -11.24 -3.81
CA VAL A 76 9.70 -12.57 -3.72
C VAL A 76 8.18 -12.48 -3.71
N SER A 77 7.58 -11.63 -2.87
CA SER A 77 6.12 -11.51 -2.79
C SER A 77 5.49 -10.96 -4.07
N SER A 78 6.17 -10.02 -4.75
CA SER A 78 5.72 -9.46 -6.02
C SER A 78 5.71 -10.51 -7.14
N GLY A 79 6.76 -11.32 -7.24
CA GLY A 79 6.82 -12.42 -8.20
C GLY A 79 5.77 -13.50 -7.94
N LEU A 80 5.59 -13.90 -6.67
CA LEU A 80 4.55 -14.86 -6.27
C LEU A 80 3.14 -14.35 -6.61
N LEU A 81 2.87 -13.07 -6.38
CA LEU A 81 1.57 -12.48 -6.71
C LEU A 81 1.34 -12.42 -8.22
N ALA A 82 2.35 -12.04 -9.02
CA ALA A 82 2.24 -12.06 -10.47
C ALA A 82 1.91 -13.47 -11.00
N ILE A 83 2.58 -14.52 -10.48
CA ILE A 83 2.25 -15.91 -10.82
C ILE A 83 0.81 -16.26 -10.45
N ALA A 84 0.35 -15.84 -9.26
CA ALA A 84 -1.02 -16.11 -8.81
C ALA A 84 -2.07 -15.38 -9.68
N LEU A 85 -1.80 -14.15 -10.12
CA LEU A 85 -2.67 -13.41 -11.04
C LEU A 85 -2.74 -14.09 -12.42
N GLN A 86 -1.60 -14.57 -12.92
CA GLN A 86 -1.54 -15.35 -14.17
C GLN A 86 -2.35 -16.65 -14.08
N ALA A 87 -2.32 -17.33 -12.93
CA ALA A 87 -3.15 -18.51 -12.68
C ALA A 87 -4.66 -18.19 -12.65
N GLU A 88 -5.04 -16.95 -12.35
CA GLU A 88 -6.43 -16.45 -12.43
C GLU A 88 -6.83 -16.00 -13.86
N GLY A 89 -5.96 -16.22 -14.85
CA GLY A 89 -6.18 -15.91 -16.25
C GLY A 89 -5.90 -14.46 -16.63
N LEU A 90 -5.17 -13.70 -15.80
CA LEU A 90 -4.81 -12.32 -16.09
C LEU A 90 -3.38 -12.22 -16.61
N GLU A 91 -3.15 -11.33 -17.57
CA GLU A 91 -1.78 -10.91 -17.84
C GLU A 91 -1.29 -10.00 -16.72
N SER A 92 -0.12 -10.30 -16.16
CA SER A 92 0.48 -9.47 -15.10
C SER A 92 2.00 -9.45 -15.18
N VAL A 93 2.59 -8.35 -14.74
CA VAL A 93 4.04 -8.14 -14.70
C VAL A 93 4.46 -7.58 -13.34
N SER A 94 5.55 -8.11 -12.78
CA SER A 94 6.14 -7.59 -11.54
C SER A 94 7.34 -6.68 -11.83
N TYR A 95 7.45 -5.59 -11.08
CA TYR A 95 8.55 -4.64 -11.11
C TYR A 95 9.13 -4.41 -9.73
N ALA A 96 10.46 -4.39 -9.65
CA ALA A 96 11.16 -3.80 -8.52
C ALA A 96 11.16 -2.26 -8.62
N GLY A 97 11.32 -1.58 -7.48
CA GLY A 97 11.31 -0.11 -7.41
C GLY A 97 12.41 0.58 -8.23
N TRP A 98 13.47 -0.13 -8.64
CA TRP A 98 14.49 0.39 -9.54
C TRP A 98 14.15 0.16 -11.03
N GLN A 99 13.25 -0.78 -11.35
CA GLN A 99 12.81 -1.06 -12.73
C GLN A 99 11.68 -0.13 -13.18
N VAL A 100 10.89 0.36 -12.23
CA VAL A 100 9.98 1.50 -12.35
C VAL A 100 10.59 2.58 -11.47
N PRO A 101 11.52 3.42 -11.98
CA PRO A 101 12.42 4.23 -11.16
C PRO A 101 11.70 5.08 -10.09
N ILE A 102 11.56 4.54 -8.87
CA ILE A 102 11.16 5.25 -7.66
C ILE A 102 12.44 5.86 -7.12
N LYS A 103 12.75 7.07 -7.57
CA LYS A 103 13.97 7.78 -7.20
C LYS A 103 13.89 8.25 -5.76
N THR A 104 14.97 8.04 -5.01
CA THR A 104 15.07 8.47 -3.62
C THR A 104 16.38 9.19 -3.34
N ASP A 105 16.47 9.83 -2.18
CA ASP A 105 17.78 10.17 -1.59
C ASP A 105 18.56 8.91 -1.15
N SER A 106 19.85 9.07 -0.85
CA SER A 106 20.73 7.97 -0.40
C SER A 106 20.67 7.75 1.13
N ALA A 107 19.58 8.17 1.79
CA ALA A 107 19.39 7.96 3.23
C ALA A 107 18.91 6.53 3.53
N PHE A 108 19.78 5.54 3.28
CA PHE A 108 19.49 4.11 3.43
C PHE A 108 18.73 3.79 4.73
N THR A 109 17.85 2.79 4.69
CA THR A 109 16.89 2.35 5.74
C THR A 109 15.75 3.33 6.04
N LYS A 110 15.76 4.54 5.49
CA LYS A 110 14.76 5.59 5.75
C LYS A 110 14.66 6.62 4.62
N ALA A 111 14.90 6.18 3.39
CA ALA A 111 14.99 7.05 2.23
C ALA A 111 13.66 7.77 1.96
N ARG A 112 13.75 8.90 1.24
CA ARG A 112 12.61 9.71 0.84
C ARG A 112 12.43 9.65 -0.67
N ILE A 113 11.20 9.38 -1.11
CA ILE A 113 10.85 9.39 -2.53
C ILE A 113 10.91 10.83 -3.05
N GLU A 114 11.64 11.03 -4.14
CA GLU A 114 11.77 12.30 -4.84
C GLU A 114 10.89 12.34 -6.09
N SER A 115 10.84 11.25 -6.85
CA SER A 115 10.02 11.13 -8.06
C SER A 115 9.79 9.66 -8.44
N ILE A 116 8.77 9.42 -9.26
CA ILE A 116 8.45 8.10 -9.82
C ILE A 116 8.26 8.27 -11.33
N ASP A 117 8.96 7.47 -12.11
CA ASP A 117 8.73 7.34 -13.55
C ASP A 117 7.58 6.34 -13.79
N ASP A 118 6.53 6.81 -14.47
CA ASP A 118 5.31 6.05 -14.71
C ASP A 118 5.21 5.45 -16.13
N ALA A 119 6.16 5.73 -17.02
CA ALA A 119 6.01 5.42 -18.45
C ALA A 119 5.81 3.92 -18.72
N ARG A 120 6.61 3.07 -18.06
CA ARG A 120 6.50 1.61 -18.19
C ARG A 120 5.20 1.08 -17.60
N VAL A 121 4.82 1.60 -16.43
CA VAL A 121 3.58 1.20 -15.74
C VAL A 121 2.38 1.54 -16.62
N ARG A 122 2.32 2.76 -17.18
CA ARG A 122 1.25 3.18 -18.09
C ARG A 122 1.19 2.32 -19.34
N ALA A 123 2.34 1.98 -19.94
CA ALA A 123 2.38 1.13 -21.13
C ALA A 123 1.80 -0.27 -20.87
N ASP A 124 2.18 -0.91 -19.75
CA ASP A 124 1.65 -2.23 -19.38
C ASP A 124 0.17 -2.18 -19.00
N LEU A 125 -0.28 -1.14 -18.29
CA LEU A 125 -1.70 -0.94 -17.98
C LEU A 125 -2.53 -0.71 -19.25
N ALA A 126 -2.01 0.03 -20.23
CA ALA A 126 -2.67 0.24 -21.52
C ALA A 126 -2.75 -1.04 -22.36
N ALA A 127 -1.81 -1.97 -22.17
CA ALA A 127 -1.84 -3.32 -22.71
C ALA A 127 -2.80 -4.27 -21.95
N GLY A 128 -3.53 -3.79 -20.94
CA GLY A 128 -4.50 -4.58 -20.18
C GLY A 128 -3.89 -5.44 -19.07
N LYS A 129 -2.60 -5.26 -18.76
CA LYS A 129 -1.92 -6.04 -17.72
C LYS A 129 -2.20 -5.48 -16.33
N VAL A 130 -2.19 -6.36 -15.33
CA VAL A 130 -2.04 -5.97 -13.93
C VAL A 130 -0.56 -5.73 -13.63
N VAL A 131 -0.24 -4.55 -13.09
CA VAL A 131 1.14 -4.21 -12.74
C VAL A 131 1.35 -4.43 -11.25
N VAL A 132 2.34 -5.25 -10.87
CA VAL A 132 2.72 -5.48 -9.47
C VAL A 132 4.05 -4.77 -9.21
N ILE A 133 4.08 -3.78 -8.31
CA ILE A 133 5.30 -3.02 -7.99
C ILE A 133 5.71 -3.34 -6.56
N THR A 134 6.96 -3.71 -6.34
CA THR A 134 7.49 -3.91 -4.99
C THR A 134 7.27 -2.67 -4.14
N GLY A 135 6.70 -2.81 -2.94
CA GLY A 135 6.70 -1.73 -1.97
C GLY A 135 8.08 -1.50 -1.35
N PHE A 136 8.17 -0.54 -0.44
CA PHE A 136 9.26 -0.33 0.52
C PHE A 136 10.64 0.04 -0.07
N GLN A 137 10.87 -0.12 -1.37
CA GLN A 137 12.17 0.08 -2.00
C GLN A 137 12.16 1.19 -3.07
N GLY A 138 13.33 1.78 -3.31
CA GLY A 138 13.59 2.75 -4.36
C GLY A 138 15.02 2.64 -4.89
N VAL A 139 15.46 3.67 -5.62
CA VAL A 139 16.81 3.76 -6.18
C VAL A 139 17.40 5.15 -5.98
N ASP A 140 18.62 5.22 -5.47
CA ASP A 140 19.35 6.50 -5.29
C ASP A 140 20.02 6.98 -6.60
N PRO A 141 20.62 8.18 -6.64
CA PRO A 141 21.28 8.71 -7.84
C PRO A 141 22.45 7.86 -8.35
N GLU A 142 23.08 7.07 -7.47
CA GLU A 142 24.17 6.16 -7.79
C GLU A 142 23.70 4.78 -8.28
N GLY A 143 22.39 4.52 -8.29
CA GLY A 143 21.80 3.26 -8.72
C GLY A 143 21.75 2.19 -7.62
N ASN A 144 21.96 2.55 -6.35
CA ASN A 144 21.81 1.63 -5.23
C ASN A 144 20.33 1.44 -4.88
N ILE A 145 19.97 0.23 -4.44
CA ILE A 145 18.66 -0.02 -3.84
C ILE A 145 18.62 0.68 -2.48
N THR A 146 17.56 1.43 -2.24
CA THR A 146 17.26 2.07 -0.96
C THR A 146 15.95 1.52 -0.39
N THR A 147 15.76 1.65 0.92
CA THR A 147 14.49 1.35 1.56
C THR A 147 13.90 2.55 2.30
N LEU A 148 12.57 2.62 2.33
CA LEU A 148 11.83 3.78 2.82
C LEU A 148 11.62 3.77 4.34
N GLY A 149 12.07 2.72 5.01
CA GLY A 149 11.87 2.50 6.45
C GLY A 149 10.47 1.98 6.80
N ARG A 150 10.11 2.08 8.08
CA ARG A 150 8.83 1.56 8.60
C ARG A 150 7.65 2.19 7.84
N GLY A 151 6.70 1.36 7.42
CA GLY A 151 5.56 1.82 6.61
C GLY A 151 5.88 2.09 5.15
N GLY A 152 7.06 1.67 4.68
CA GLY A 152 7.50 1.99 3.33
C GLY A 152 6.58 1.45 2.23
N SER A 153 5.95 0.28 2.41
CA SER A 153 5.00 -0.23 1.40
C SER A 153 3.73 0.63 1.29
N ASP A 154 3.21 1.14 2.42
CA ASP A 154 2.07 2.09 2.38
C ASP A 154 2.49 3.37 1.66
N THR A 155 3.65 3.92 2.03
CA THR A 155 4.21 5.12 1.39
C THR A 155 4.44 4.90 -0.11
N SER A 156 4.91 3.72 -0.51
CA SER A 156 5.11 3.36 -1.93
C SER A 156 3.78 3.34 -2.69
N ALA A 157 2.75 2.73 -2.11
CA ALA A 157 1.43 2.64 -2.75
C ALA A 157 0.81 4.02 -2.95
N VAL A 158 0.89 4.89 -1.93
CA VAL A 158 0.41 6.27 -2.06
C VAL A 158 1.23 7.06 -3.08
N ALA A 159 2.55 6.90 -3.09
CA ALA A 159 3.40 7.60 -4.04
C ALA A 159 3.13 7.15 -5.49
N VAL A 160 2.96 5.85 -5.71
CA VAL A 160 2.55 5.30 -7.01
C VAL A 160 1.18 5.84 -7.40
N ALA A 161 0.21 5.86 -6.48
CA ALA A 161 -1.12 6.42 -6.74
C ALA A 161 -1.05 7.90 -7.15
N ALA A 162 -0.25 8.70 -6.45
CA ALA A 162 -0.03 10.12 -6.76
C ALA A 162 0.60 10.30 -8.16
N ALA A 163 1.69 9.57 -8.45
CA ALA A 163 2.38 9.65 -9.74
C ALA A 163 1.48 9.22 -10.90
N MET A 164 0.69 8.16 -10.68
CA MET A 164 -0.22 7.62 -11.67
C MET A 164 -1.50 8.44 -11.86
N LYS A 165 -1.82 9.35 -10.91
CA LYS A 165 -3.12 10.02 -10.77
C LYS A 165 -4.26 9.00 -10.64
N ALA A 166 -4.06 8.02 -9.76
CA ALA A 166 -5.07 7.01 -9.46
C ALA A 166 -6.29 7.65 -8.78
N ASP A 167 -7.47 7.08 -9.03
CA ASP A 167 -8.72 7.54 -8.44
C ASP A 167 -8.77 7.26 -6.93
N GLU A 168 -8.18 6.14 -6.50
CA GLU A 168 -8.14 5.75 -5.09
C GLU A 168 -6.97 4.80 -4.82
N CYS A 169 -6.41 4.86 -3.61
CA CYS A 169 -5.44 3.90 -3.10
C CYS A 169 -6.05 3.08 -1.95
N LEU A 170 -6.24 1.79 -2.21
CA LEU A 170 -6.84 0.84 -1.28
C LEU A 170 -5.76 0.16 -0.45
N ILE A 171 -5.72 0.45 0.84
CA ILE A 171 -4.81 -0.15 1.81
C ILE A 171 -5.49 -1.36 2.45
N TYR A 172 -5.13 -2.54 1.98
CA TYR A 172 -5.59 -3.81 2.54
C TYR A 172 -4.67 -4.27 3.68
N THR A 173 -5.27 -4.43 4.86
CA THR A 173 -4.60 -4.82 6.09
C THR A 173 -5.40 -5.90 6.85
N ASP A 174 -5.05 -6.17 8.11
CA ASP A 174 -5.69 -7.14 9.00
C ASP A 174 -6.91 -6.58 9.75
N VAL A 175 -7.07 -5.26 9.79
CA VAL A 175 -8.27 -4.56 10.28
C VAL A 175 -9.15 -4.10 9.12
N ASP A 176 -10.45 -4.02 9.35
CA ASP A 176 -11.45 -3.71 8.32
C ASP A 176 -11.81 -2.23 8.23
N GLY A 177 -11.02 -1.35 8.84
CA GLY A 177 -11.13 0.10 8.79
C GLY A 177 -10.47 0.77 9.99
N VAL A 178 -10.70 2.08 10.12
CA VAL A 178 -10.34 2.88 11.28
C VAL A 178 -11.54 2.94 12.22
N TYR A 179 -11.30 2.74 13.51
CA TYR A 179 -12.33 2.75 14.55
C TYR A 179 -12.24 4.01 15.39
N THR A 180 -13.34 4.41 16.02
CA THR A 180 -13.39 5.56 16.95
C THR A 180 -12.36 5.47 18.08
N THR A 181 -11.98 4.26 18.48
CA THR A 181 -10.90 3.96 19.43
C THR A 181 -10.45 2.50 19.22
N ASP A 182 -9.44 2.01 19.95
CA ASP A 182 -8.99 0.61 19.84
C ASP A 182 -10.11 -0.37 20.26
N PRO A 183 -10.68 -1.17 19.34
CA PRO A 183 -11.76 -2.10 19.66
C PRO A 183 -11.31 -3.23 20.60
N ARG A 184 -9.99 -3.44 20.77
CA ARG A 184 -9.44 -4.41 21.74
C ARG A 184 -9.51 -3.90 23.18
N VAL A 185 -9.62 -2.58 23.34
CA VAL A 185 -9.72 -1.91 24.65
C VAL A 185 -11.17 -1.54 24.95
N VAL A 186 -11.90 -1.03 23.94
CA VAL A 186 -13.30 -0.62 24.08
C VAL A 186 -14.16 -1.41 23.09
N PRO A 187 -14.96 -2.39 23.56
CA PRO A 187 -15.77 -3.24 22.68
C PRO A 187 -16.82 -2.48 21.86
N ASP A 188 -17.31 -1.34 22.35
CA ASP A 188 -18.30 -0.50 21.67
C ASP A 188 -17.71 0.43 20.61
N ALA A 189 -16.40 0.31 20.32
CA ALA A 189 -15.75 1.08 19.27
C ALA A 189 -16.44 0.82 17.92
N ARG A 190 -16.70 1.90 17.17
CA ARG A 190 -17.40 1.82 15.88
C ARG A 190 -16.42 2.10 14.75
N ARG A 191 -16.54 1.35 13.66
CA ARG A 191 -15.79 1.65 12.43
C ARG A 191 -16.31 2.95 11.81
N LEU A 192 -15.41 3.86 11.48
CA LEU A 192 -15.70 5.08 10.77
C LEU A 192 -15.89 4.78 9.28
N SER A 193 -16.93 5.31 8.65
CA SER A 193 -17.10 5.21 7.19
C SER A 193 -16.17 6.14 6.43
N ALA A 194 -15.91 7.32 6.99
CA ALA A 194 -15.01 8.33 6.46
C ALA A 194 -14.32 9.08 7.61
N ILE A 195 -13.15 9.66 7.32
CA ILE A 195 -12.37 10.52 8.21
C ILE A 195 -11.53 11.48 7.36
N SER A 196 -11.27 12.69 7.83
CA SER A 196 -10.38 13.62 7.12
C SER A 196 -8.90 13.21 7.24
N PHE A 197 -8.04 13.73 6.36
CA PHE A 197 -6.59 13.57 6.51
C PHE A 197 -6.08 14.16 7.84
N GLU A 198 -6.61 15.30 8.27
CA GLU A 198 -6.18 15.96 9.51
C GLU A 198 -6.52 15.12 10.74
N GLU A 199 -7.77 14.65 10.85
CA GLU A 199 -8.18 13.76 11.94
C GLU A 199 -7.39 12.46 11.95
N MET A 200 -7.14 11.86 10.77
CA MET A 200 -6.35 10.63 10.67
C MET A 200 -4.89 10.86 11.10
N LEU A 201 -4.30 12.01 10.78
CA LEU A 201 -2.94 12.36 11.23
C LEU A 201 -2.87 12.49 12.75
N GLU A 202 -3.87 13.14 13.37
CA GLU A 202 -3.96 13.24 14.83
C GLU A 202 -4.14 11.87 15.49
N MET A 203 -5.01 11.03 14.95
CA MET A 203 -5.18 9.67 15.47
C MET A 203 -3.92 8.81 15.33
N ALA A 204 -3.21 8.94 14.20
CA ALA A 204 -1.98 8.19 13.95
C ALA A 204 -0.83 8.69 14.85
N SER A 205 -0.75 9.99 15.12
CA SER A 205 0.25 10.59 16.03
C SER A 205 0.07 10.12 17.48
N LEU A 206 -1.19 9.89 17.90
CA LEU A 206 -1.56 9.39 19.23
C LEU A 206 -1.49 7.86 19.36
N GLY A 207 -1.02 7.15 18.34
CA GLY A 207 -0.68 5.73 18.42
C GLY A 207 -1.66 4.78 17.74
N SER A 208 -2.61 5.26 16.93
CA SER A 208 -3.37 4.38 16.03
C SER A 208 -2.41 3.64 15.09
N LYS A 209 -2.34 2.31 15.21
CA LYS A 209 -1.41 1.46 14.47
C LYS A 209 -1.91 1.05 13.09
N VAL A 210 -3.06 1.57 12.65
CA VAL A 210 -3.75 1.11 11.44
C VAL A 210 -3.03 1.56 10.17
N LEU A 211 -2.58 2.82 10.13
CA LEU A 211 -1.84 3.40 9.01
C LEU A 211 -0.54 4.05 9.49
N GLN A 212 0.43 4.11 8.60
CA GLN A 212 1.69 4.80 8.87
C GLN A 212 1.56 6.30 8.59
N ILE A 213 1.94 7.12 9.56
CA ILE A 213 1.80 8.59 9.51
C ILE A 213 2.33 9.14 8.17
N ARG A 214 3.53 8.69 7.75
CA ARG A 214 4.16 9.13 6.49
C ARG A 214 3.30 8.87 5.25
N SER A 215 2.54 7.77 5.20
CA SER A 215 1.68 7.50 4.04
C SER A 215 0.44 8.40 4.04
N VAL A 216 -0.10 8.71 5.23
CA VAL A 216 -1.23 9.65 5.38
C VAL A 216 -0.80 11.07 5.02
N GLU A 217 0.36 11.52 5.51
CA GLU A 217 0.94 12.83 5.16
C GLU A 217 1.14 12.96 3.64
N PHE A 218 1.70 11.92 3.02
CA PHE A 218 1.93 11.90 1.58
C PHE A 218 0.60 11.93 0.82
N ALA A 219 -0.38 11.15 1.24
CA ALA A 219 -1.70 11.12 0.59
C ALA A 219 -2.41 12.46 0.67
N GLY A 220 -2.39 13.11 1.84
CA GLY A 220 -2.90 14.45 2.01
C GLY A 220 -2.18 15.44 1.09
N LYS A 221 -0.85 15.47 1.13
CA LYS A 221 -0.05 16.40 0.31
C LYS A 221 -0.38 16.32 -1.19
N TYR A 222 -0.59 15.11 -1.72
CA TYR A 222 -0.87 14.90 -3.14
C TYR A 222 -2.36 14.66 -3.46
N ARG A 223 -3.26 14.85 -2.48
CA ARG A 223 -4.70 14.66 -2.64
C ARG A 223 -5.09 13.30 -3.22
N VAL A 224 -4.47 12.24 -2.72
CA VAL A 224 -4.78 10.85 -3.09
C VAL A 224 -5.79 10.29 -2.09
N PRO A 225 -7.04 10.00 -2.48
CA PRO A 225 -7.99 9.34 -1.59
C PRO A 225 -7.46 7.98 -1.14
N LEU A 226 -7.47 7.73 0.17
CA LEU A 226 -7.07 6.42 0.72
C LEU A 226 -8.28 5.71 1.30
N ARG A 227 -8.34 4.39 1.15
CA ARG A 227 -9.31 3.58 1.87
C ARG A 227 -8.63 2.47 2.62
N VAL A 228 -8.98 2.30 3.89
CA VAL A 228 -8.50 1.18 4.71
C VAL A 228 -9.52 0.07 4.67
N LEU A 229 -9.11 -1.13 4.24
CA LEU A 229 -9.94 -2.32 4.14
C LEU A 229 -9.22 -3.54 4.74
N SER A 230 -9.98 -4.60 5.02
CA SER A 230 -9.40 -5.88 5.44
C SER A 230 -9.29 -6.86 4.28
N SER A 231 -8.09 -7.44 4.10
CA SER A 231 -7.88 -8.59 3.21
C SER A 231 -8.33 -9.92 3.82
N PHE A 232 -8.84 -9.92 5.06
CA PHE A 232 -9.35 -11.11 5.75
C PHE A 232 -10.84 -11.31 5.52
N THR A 233 -11.53 -10.33 4.94
CA THR A 233 -12.88 -10.52 4.40
C THR A 233 -12.86 -11.57 3.26
N PRO A 234 -14.00 -12.22 2.96
CA PRO A 234 -14.12 -13.06 1.78
C PRO A 234 -13.71 -12.30 0.51
N TRP A 235 -12.93 -12.94 -0.37
CA TRP A 235 -12.44 -12.29 -1.60
C TRP A 235 -13.57 -12.04 -2.62
N ASP A 236 -14.63 -12.84 -2.53
CA ASP A 236 -15.83 -12.88 -3.37
C ASP A 236 -16.97 -12.01 -2.86
N ILE A 237 -16.76 -11.20 -1.81
CA ILE A 237 -17.64 -10.09 -1.45
C ILE A 237 -18.01 -9.27 -2.71
N ASP A 238 -19.25 -8.82 -2.81
CA ASP A 238 -19.68 -8.03 -3.97
C ASP A 238 -18.80 -6.79 -4.14
N LEU A 239 -18.46 -6.45 -5.39
CA LEU A 239 -17.54 -5.34 -5.66
C LEU A 239 -18.14 -3.99 -5.22
N ALA A 240 -19.45 -3.79 -5.39
CA ALA A 240 -20.11 -2.54 -5.01
C ALA A 240 -20.18 -2.39 -3.47
N GLU A 241 -20.25 -3.51 -2.75
CA GLU A 241 -20.10 -3.55 -1.30
C GLU A 241 -18.65 -3.26 -0.89
N GLU A 242 -17.67 -3.95 -1.49
CA GLU A 242 -16.26 -3.79 -1.15
C GLU A 242 -15.76 -2.36 -1.38
N ALA A 243 -16.11 -1.76 -2.53
CA ALA A 243 -15.69 -0.42 -2.91
C ALA A 243 -16.20 0.68 -1.96
N LYS A 244 -17.24 0.40 -1.16
CA LYS A 244 -17.79 1.32 -0.15
C LYS A 244 -17.50 0.89 1.27
N SER A 245 -16.86 -0.27 1.45
CA SER A 245 -16.52 -0.81 2.77
C SER A 245 -15.34 -0.05 3.39
N GLY A 246 -15.02 -0.42 4.63
CA GLY A 246 -13.89 0.16 5.34
C GLY A 246 -14.05 1.62 5.71
N THR A 247 -12.92 2.34 5.73
CA THR A 247 -12.88 3.77 6.06
C THR A 247 -12.20 4.53 4.93
N LEU A 248 -12.91 5.49 4.35
CA LEU A 248 -12.35 6.46 3.40
C LEU A 248 -11.63 7.58 4.14
N ILE A 249 -10.43 7.93 3.70
CA ILE A 249 -9.64 9.06 4.18
C ILE A 249 -9.51 10.04 3.02
N SER A 250 -10.08 11.23 3.18
CA SER A 250 -10.14 12.21 2.10
C SER A 250 -10.12 13.66 2.64
N PHE A 251 -10.19 14.64 1.72
CA PHE A 251 -10.32 16.05 2.08
C PHE A 251 -11.77 16.49 2.28
N GLU A 252 -12.73 15.69 1.82
CA GLU A 252 -14.15 16.00 1.93
C GLU A 252 -14.63 15.56 3.30
N GLU A 253 -14.86 16.54 4.19
CA GLU A 253 -15.88 16.38 5.21
C GLU A 253 -17.20 16.15 4.46
N ASP A 254 -17.98 15.15 4.89
CA ASP A 254 -19.33 14.88 4.39
C ASP A 254 -20.03 16.19 4.01
N GLU A 255 -20.49 16.37 2.76
CA GLU A 255 -21.31 17.55 2.36
C GLU A 255 -22.60 17.70 3.23
N LYS A 256 -22.86 16.71 4.09
CA LYS A 256 -23.93 16.65 5.09
C LYS A 256 -23.55 17.20 6.47
N MET A 257 -22.30 17.59 6.71
CA MET A 257 -21.90 18.29 7.92
C MET A 257 -22.43 19.73 7.86
N GLU A 258 -23.05 20.16 8.96
CA GLU A 258 -23.94 21.33 9.05
C GLU A 258 -23.52 22.51 8.17
N GLN A 259 -24.39 22.91 7.23
CA GLN A 259 -24.37 24.28 6.74
C GLN A 259 -24.53 25.17 7.97
N ALA A 260 -23.44 25.82 8.40
CA ALA A 260 -23.49 26.79 9.47
C ALA A 260 -24.42 27.92 9.05
N VAL A 261 -25.69 27.83 9.40
CA VAL A 261 -26.63 28.94 9.33
C VAL A 261 -26.27 29.86 10.48
N VAL A 262 -25.21 30.66 10.28
CA VAL A 262 -24.93 31.80 11.13
C VAL A 262 -25.93 32.89 10.73
N SER A 263 -27.13 32.85 11.33
CA SER A 263 -28.03 34.00 11.33
C SER A 263 -27.51 34.99 12.38
N GLY A 264 -27.15 36.19 11.92
CA GLY A 264 -26.95 37.35 12.79
C GLY A 264 -28.24 37.90 13.37
#